data_AF-A0A1F8S4R3-F1
#
_entry.id   AF-A0A1F8S4R3-F1
#
_cell.length_a   1.000
_cell.length_b   1.000
_cell.length_c   1.000
_cell.angle_alpha   90.00
_cell.angle_beta   90.00
_cell.angle_gamma   90.00
#
_symmetry.space_group_name_H-M   'P 1'
#
loop_
_entity.id
_entity.type
_entity.pdbx_description
1 polymer ?
#
loop_
_entity_poly.entity_id
_entity_poly.type
_entity_poly.pdbx_seq_one_letter_code
_entity_poly.pdbx_strand_id
1 'polypeptide(L)'
;MITLAAILVLAQAAPVLAKEGLEARFDAPIARDTPGGTELEVGMRVTVPDGDTVRPVEGSPIYLRLIGPDGSSTWQLGREGRVSGHYTMRILVPAGGVSRVEAGIHGTTDLPITIVGDALVAGGITKGTAQVAPAAAAALTPLPRASAPAPVTGEAPVVPAASPAAIGDAAPVPWLLVIGAALLAVLALGAGAVGVARRGRHGVGAGRRVADPHRAPGA
;
A
#
# COMPACT_ATOMS: atom_id res chain seq x y z
N MET A 1 23.90 -35.94 27.07
CA MET A 1 24.30 -34.60 26.59
C MET A 1 23.96 -34.50 25.11
N ILE A 2 23.50 -33.33 24.63
CA ILE A 2 23.03 -33.03 23.25
C ILE A 2 21.52 -33.34 23.03
N THR A 3 20.62 -32.59 23.68
CA THR A 3 19.18 -32.57 23.28
C THR A 3 18.45 -31.34 23.86
N LEU A 4 18.90 -30.11 23.59
CA LEU A 4 18.13 -28.91 24.00
C LEU A 4 18.51 -27.63 23.24
N ALA A 5 18.63 -27.68 21.91
CA ALA A 5 18.98 -26.49 21.13
C ALA A 5 18.36 -26.54 19.72
N ALA A 6 17.03 -26.57 19.60
CA ALA A 6 16.39 -26.52 18.28
C ALA A 6 14.91 -26.09 18.25
N ILE A 7 14.38 -25.39 19.27
CA ILE A 7 12.97 -24.95 19.25
C ILE A 7 12.86 -23.51 19.78
N LEU A 8 13.40 -22.54 19.03
CA LEU A 8 13.05 -21.13 19.23
C LEU A 8 13.33 -20.28 17.98
N VAL A 9 12.87 -20.74 16.81
CA VAL A 9 12.91 -19.94 15.56
C VAL A 9 11.53 -19.94 14.89
N LEU A 10 10.45 -19.84 15.68
CA LEU A 10 9.08 -19.76 15.17
C LEU A 10 8.33 -18.49 15.59
N ALA A 11 8.96 -17.59 16.35
CA ALA A 11 8.19 -16.61 17.14
C ALA A 11 8.15 -15.17 16.60
N GLN A 12 8.79 -14.80 15.48
CA GLN A 12 8.80 -13.39 15.07
C GLN A 12 8.73 -13.15 13.55
N ALA A 13 7.98 -13.97 12.82
CA ALA A 13 7.34 -13.44 11.62
C ALA A 13 6.10 -12.64 12.08
N ALA A 14 6.34 -11.55 12.83
CA ALA A 14 5.31 -10.55 12.99
C ALA A 14 4.97 -10.13 11.56
N PRO A 15 3.71 -10.31 11.09
CA PRO A 15 3.33 -9.81 9.78
C PRO A 15 3.78 -8.35 9.73
N VAL A 16 4.37 -7.96 8.61
CA VAL A 16 4.77 -6.56 8.36
C VAL A 16 3.47 -5.76 8.20
N LEU A 17 2.76 -5.57 9.33
CA LEU A 17 1.59 -4.74 9.53
C LEU A 17 1.96 -3.25 9.44
N ALA A 18 3.23 -2.93 9.20
CA ALA A 18 3.74 -1.57 9.15
C ALA A 18 3.17 -0.71 8.01
N LYS A 19 2.39 -1.29 7.08
CA LYS A 19 1.83 -0.58 5.92
C LYS A 19 0.38 -0.93 5.59
N GLU A 20 -0.25 -1.80 6.38
CA GLU A 20 -1.65 -2.14 6.23
C GLU A 20 -2.50 -1.23 7.14
N GLY A 21 -3.70 -0.86 6.69
CA GLY A 21 -4.62 -0.03 7.48
C GLY A 21 -4.55 1.46 7.20
N LEU A 22 -3.85 1.94 6.16
CA LEU A 22 -3.97 3.34 5.74
C LEU A 22 -5.42 3.65 5.35
N GLU A 23 -5.94 4.76 5.88
CA GLU A 23 -7.28 5.25 5.62
C GLU A 23 -7.22 6.64 4.99
N ALA A 24 -8.01 6.83 3.94
CA ALA A 24 -8.21 8.08 3.24
C ALA A 24 -9.66 8.54 3.40
N ARG A 25 -9.86 9.79 3.82
CA ARG A 25 -11.18 10.41 3.90
C ARG A 25 -11.19 11.70 3.11
N PHE A 26 -12.14 11.83 2.19
CA PHE A 26 -12.33 13.06 1.43
C PHE A 26 -12.96 14.14 2.31
N ASP A 27 -12.54 15.39 2.13
CA ASP A 27 -13.16 16.54 2.80
C ASP A 27 -14.60 16.76 2.29
N ALA A 28 -14.81 16.48 1.00
CA ALA A 28 -16.09 16.51 0.34
C ALA A 28 -16.14 15.41 -0.74
N PRO A 29 -17.27 14.70 -0.90
CA PRO A 29 -17.41 13.70 -1.96
C PRO A 29 -17.36 14.33 -3.35
N ILE A 30 -16.96 13.55 -4.35
CA ILE A 30 -16.98 13.96 -5.75
C ILE A 30 -18.37 13.67 -6.34
N ALA A 31 -18.96 14.68 -6.99
CA ALA A 31 -20.22 14.54 -7.71
C ALA A 31 -20.04 13.61 -8.93
N ARG A 32 -20.83 12.54 -9.01
CA ARG A 32 -20.74 11.55 -10.11
C ARG A 32 -21.09 12.16 -11.46
N ASP A 33 -21.98 13.15 -11.48
CA ASP A 33 -22.43 13.83 -12.71
C ASP A 33 -21.50 14.99 -13.09
N THR A 34 -20.29 15.06 -12.51
CA THR A 34 -19.29 16.04 -12.92
C THR A 34 -18.93 15.83 -14.38
N PRO A 35 -19.04 16.87 -15.24
CA PRO A 35 -18.68 16.74 -16.65
C PRO A 35 -17.23 16.31 -16.84
N GLY A 36 -16.98 15.42 -17.80
CA GLY A 36 -15.62 15.06 -18.19
C GLY A 36 -14.80 16.27 -18.64
N GLY A 37 -13.50 16.25 -18.35
CA GLY A 37 -12.58 17.36 -18.59
C GLY A 37 -12.64 18.49 -17.55
N THR A 38 -13.59 18.44 -16.60
CA THR A 38 -13.60 19.38 -15.47
C THR A 38 -12.39 19.14 -14.58
N GLU A 39 -11.66 20.19 -14.23
CA GLU A 39 -10.60 20.12 -13.22
C GLU A 39 -11.22 20.32 -11.83
N LEU A 40 -11.04 19.35 -10.95
CA LEU A 40 -11.51 19.38 -9.58
C LEU A 40 -10.37 19.66 -8.61
N GLU A 41 -10.63 20.49 -7.61
CA GLU A 41 -9.80 20.59 -6.42
C GLU A 41 -10.36 19.65 -5.35
N VAL A 42 -9.56 18.64 -5.01
CA VAL A 42 -9.94 17.56 -4.09
C VAL A 42 -9.05 17.61 -2.86
N GLY A 43 -9.67 17.75 -1.69
CA GLY A 43 -9.01 17.64 -0.40
C GLY A 43 -9.27 16.26 0.23
N MET A 44 -8.23 15.68 0.81
CA MET A 44 -8.28 14.36 1.46
C MET A 44 -7.39 14.37 2.70
N ARG A 45 -7.86 13.76 3.79
CA ARG A 45 -7.04 13.42 4.95
C ARG A 45 -6.63 11.96 4.91
N VAL A 46 -5.34 11.69 5.11
CA VAL A 46 -4.78 10.34 5.15
C VAL A 46 -4.24 10.05 6.54
N THR A 47 -4.65 8.93 7.11
CA THR A 47 -4.34 8.54 8.48
C THR A 47 -4.01 7.06 8.60
N VAL A 48 -3.33 6.70 9.67
CA VAL A 48 -3.13 5.32 10.12
C VAL A 48 -3.85 5.14 11.45
N PRO A 49 -4.78 4.18 11.57
CA PRO A 49 -5.35 3.80 12.85
C PRO A 49 -4.27 3.14 13.71
N ASP A 50 -4.17 3.57 14.96
CA ASP A 50 -3.19 3.12 15.94
C ASP A 50 -3.92 2.89 17.28
N GLY A 51 -4.56 1.72 17.39
CA GLY A 51 -5.50 1.42 18.46
C GLY A 51 -6.70 2.37 18.46
N ASP A 52 -6.94 3.05 19.57
CA ASP A 52 -8.00 4.07 19.71
C ASP A 52 -7.56 5.46 19.20
N THR A 53 -6.33 5.57 18.70
CA THR A 53 -5.77 6.82 18.19
C THR A 53 -5.63 6.80 16.68
N VAL A 54 -5.55 7.99 16.08
CA VAL A 54 -5.40 8.16 14.63
C VAL A 54 -4.18 9.04 14.39
N ARG A 55 -3.19 8.53 13.66
CA ARG A 55 -1.97 9.26 13.33
C ARG A 55 -2.02 9.77 11.88
N PRO A 56 -1.74 11.06 11.60
CA PRO A 56 -1.66 11.56 10.24
C PRO A 56 -0.47 10.94 9.49
N VAL A 57 -0.62 10.74 8.19
CA VAL A 57 0.47 10.35 7.29
C VAL A 57 1.10 11.60 6.71
N GLU A 58 2.41 11.78 6.89
CA GLU A 58 3.12 12.98 6.43
C GLU A 58 4.23 12.60 5.44
N GLY A 59 4.63 13.55 4.59
CA GLY A 59 5.81 13.44 3.70
C GLY A 59 5.72 12.36 2.62
N SER A 60 4.58 11.69 2.49
CA SER A 60 4.36 10.62 1.52
C SER A 60 3.73 11.17 0.23
N PRO A 61 4.15 10.70 -0.95
CA PRO A 61 3.57 11.14 -2.23
C PRO A 61 2.22 10.43 -2.46
N ILE A 62 1.17 10.95 -1.83
CA ILE A 62 -0.19 10.42 -1.99
C ILE A 62 -0.68 10.69 -3.40
N TYR A 63 -1.31 9.72 -4.06
CA TYR A 63 -1.97 9.90 -5.35
C TYR A 63 -3.49 9.69 -5.23
N LEU A 64 -4.21 10.29 -6.17
CA LEU A 64 -5.63 10.08 -6.42
C LEU A 64 -5.79 9.71 -7.89
N ARG A 65 -6.61 8.72 -8.17
CA ARG A 65 -6.95 8.28 -9.51
C ARG A 65 -8.48 8.27 -9.66
N LEU A 66 -8.96 8.95 -10.69
CA LEU A 66 -10.36 8.90 -11.10
C LEU A 66 -10.47 7.96 -12.29
N ILE A 67 -11.46 7.08 -12.26
CA ILE A 67 -11.68 6.07 -13.30
C ILE A 67 -13.08 6.28 -13.87
N GLY A 68 -13.18 6.39 -15.18
CA GLY A 68 -14.41 6.55 -15.93
C GLY A 68 -15.16 5.23 -16.13
N PRO A 69 -16.40 5.27 -16.64
CA PRO A 69 -17.20 4.07 -16.89
C PRO A 69 -16.62 3.19 -18.02
N ASP A 70 -15.84 3.76 -18.92
CA ASP A 70 -15.14 3.09 -20.02
C ASP A 70 -13.75 2.55 -19.63
N GLY A 71 -13.35 2.70 -18.36
CA GLY A 71 -12.03 2.34 -17.87
C GLY A 71 -10.95 3.39 -18.14
N SER A 72 -11.28 4.52 -18.78
CA SER A 72 -10.36 5.66 -18.87
C SER A 72 -9.99 6.14 -17.48
N SER A 73 -8.76 6.62 -17.29
CA SER A 73 -8.32 7.07 -15.97
C SER A 73 -7.44 8.31 -16.03
N THR A 74 -7.60 9.18 -15.05
CA THR A 74 -6.70 10.30 -14.77
C THR A 74 -6.12 10.11 -13.37
N TRP A 75 -4.91 10.59 -13.14
CA TRP A 75 -4.28 10.50 -11.83
C TRP A 75 -3.48 11.77 -11.53
N GLN A 76 -3.33 12.07 -10.23
CA GLN A 76 -2.55 13.21 -9.77
C GLN A 76 -1.93 12.92 -8.41
N LEU A 77 -0.71 13.46 -8.19
CA LEU A 77 -0.08 13.51 -6.88
C LEU A 77 -0.65 14.65 -6.03
N GLY A 78 -0.98 14.34 -4.79
CA GLY A 78 -1.40 15.29 -3.79
C GLY A 78 -0.23 16.07 -3.22
N ARG A 79 -0.50 17.34 -2.94
CA ARG A 79 0.39 18.21 -2.19
C ARG A 79 -0.06 18.26 -0.75
N GLU A 80 0.82 17.93 0.17
CA GLU A 80 0.55 18.09 1.59
C GLU A 80 0.33 19.56 1.94
N GLY A 81 -0.74 19.83 2.67
CA GLY A 81 -1.14 21.15 3.13
C GLY A 81 -0.39 21.59 4.39
N ARG A 82 -0.95 22.58 5.09
CA ARG A 82 -0.41 23.02 6.40
C ARG A 82 -0.86 22.14 7.55
N VAL A 83 -1.94 21.40 7.37
CA VAL A 83 -2.47 20.45 8.34
C VAL A 83 -1.84 19.10 8.02
N SER A 84 -1.13 18.53 8.99
CA SER A 84 -0.49 17.21 8.86
C SER A 84 -1.45 16.16 8.30
N GLY A 85 -1.00 15.44 7.28
CA GLY A 85 -1.78 14.40 6.60
C GLY A 85 -3.00 14.88 5.83
N HIS A 86 -3.15 16.18 5.62
CA HIS A 86 -4.09 16.74 4.66
C HIS A 86 -3.41 16.97 3.32
N TYR A 87 -3.99 16.42 2.26
CA TYR A 87 -3.49 16.48 0.90
C TYR A 87 -4.50 17.16 0.00
N THR A 88 -4.01 18.04 -0.87
CA THR A 88 -4.81 18.74 -1.88
C THR A 88 -4.33 18.38 -3.27
N MET A 89 -5.27 18.15 -4.19
CA MET A 89 -5.03 17.64 -5.52
C MET A 89 -5.86 18.40 -6.53
N ARG A 90 -5.28 18.69 -7.69
CA ARG A 90 -6.00 19.20 -8.85
C ARG A 90 -6.05 18.12 -9.92
N ILE A 91 -7.22 17.51 -10.13
CA ILE A 91 -7.36 16.34 -10.99
C ILE A 91 -8.44 16.58 -12.04
N LEU A 92 -8.14 16.20 -13.28
CA LEU A 92 -9.11 16.24 -14.36
C LEU A 92 -10.06 15.05 -14.27
N VAL A 93 -11.35 15.29 -14.45
CA VAL A 93 -12.34 14.21 -14.59
C VAL A 93 -12.14 13.54 -15.96
N PRO A 94 -12.11 12.19 -16.06
CA PRO A 94 -12.05 11.50 -17.34
C PRO A 94 -13.17 11.93 -18.28
N ALA A 95 -12.96 11.85 -19.59
CA ALA A 95 -13.91 12.40 -20.58
C ALA A 95 -15.34 11.83 -20.42
N GLY A 96 -15.49 10.58 -20.01
CA GLY A 96 -16.77 9.92 -19.74
C GLY A 96 -17.36 10.16 -18.34
N GLY A 97 -16.79 11.05 -17.53
CA GLY A 97 -17.16 11.25 -16.13
C GLY A 97 -16.38 10.33 -15.18
N VAL A 98 -16.83 10.25 -13.91
CA VAL A 98 -16.21 9.42 -12.87
C VAL A 98 -17.14 8.29 -12.45
N SER A 99 -16.63 7.06 -12.45
CA SER A 99 -17.34 5.84 -11.99
C SER A 99 -16.73 5.27 -10.72
N ARG A 100 -15.41 5.40 -10.55
CA ARG A 100 -14.65 4.88 -9.40
C ARG A 100 -13.52 5.85 -9.02
N VAL A 101 -13.18 5.84 -7.74
CA VAL A 101 -12.08 6.63 -7.16
C VAL A 101 -11.12 5.67 -6.46
N GLU A 102 -9.82 5.86 -6.67
CA GLU A 102 -8.75 5.14 -6.01
C GLU A 102 -7.76 6.14 -5.41
N ALA A 103 -7.20 5.82 -4.23
CA ALA A 103 -6.14 6.59 -3.60
C ALA A 103 -5.03 5.65 -3.16
N GLY A 104 -3.81 6.15 -3.07
CA GLY A 104 -2.67 5.35 -2.66
C GLY A 104 -1.42 6.16 -2.36
N ILE A 105 -0.36 5.49 -1.93
CA ILE A 105 0.99 6.06 -1.83
C ILE A 105 1.76 5.67 -3.09
N HIS A 106 2.32 6.66 -3.78
CA HIS A 106 3.17 6.43 -4.93
C HIS A 106 4.62 6.10 -4.50
N GLY A 107 5.32 5.30 -5.27
CA GLY A 107 6.71 4.94 -4.99
C GLY A 107 7.24 4.01 -6.06
N THR A 108 8.18 3.13 -5.72
CA THR A 108 8.60 2.04 -6.62
C THR A 108 7.43 1.10 -6.95
N THR A 109 6.44 1.02 -6.06
CA THR A 109 5.18 0.31 -6.27
C THR A 109 4.08 1.14 -5.64
N ASP A 110 2.95 1.27 -6.35
CA ASP A 110 1.77 1.95 -5.82
C ASP A 110 1.15 1.09 -4.72
N LEU A 111 0.99 1.68 -3.53
CA LEU A 111 0.35 1.05 -2.39
C LEU A 111 -1.07 1.60 -2.24
N PRO A 112 -2.13 0.79 -2.41
CA PRO A 112 -3.50 1.27 -2.26
C PRO A 112 -3.79 1.67 -0.81
N ILE A 113 -4.59 2.73 -0.65
CA ILE A 113 -5.12 3.21 0.62
C ILE A 113 -6.62 2.93 0.65
N THR A 114 -7.15 2.53 1.82
CA THR A 114 -8.58 2.30 1.99
C THR A 114 -9.31 3.63 2.06
N ILE A 115 -10.27 3.85 1.17
CA ILE A 115 -11.13 5.03 1.23
C ILE A 115 -12.26 4.77 2.23
N VAL A 116 -12.39 5.64 3.23
CA VAL A 116 -13.41 5.55 4.28
C VAL A 116 -14.51 6.58 4.01
N GLY A 117 -15.75 6.09 3.97
CA GLY A 117 -16.94 6.87 3.64
C GLY A 117 -17.21 6.96 2.14
N ASP A 118 -18.22 7.74 1.76
CA ASP A 118 -18.63 7.89 0.38
C ASP A 118 -17.71 8.87 -0.35
N ALA A 119 -16.87 8.36 -1.26
CA ALA A 119 -16.07 9.22 -2.15
C ALA A 119 -16.88 9.79 -3.32
N LEU A 120 -17.98 9.13 -3.70
CA LEU A 120 -18.84 9.52 -4.81
C LEU A 120 -20.27 9.69 -4.34
N VAL A 121 -20.90 10.81 -4.72
CA VAL A 121 -22.32 11.07 -4.50
C VAL A 121 -23.03 11.32 -5.82
N ALA A 122 -24.29 10.92 -5.91
CA ALA A 122 -25.12 11.23 -7.06
C ALA A 122 -25.48 12.72 -7.11
N GLY A 123 -25.71 13.25 -8.32
CA GLY A 123 -25.99 14.66 -8.54
C GLY A 123 -24.79 15.44 -9.05
N GLY A 124 -25.02 16.74 -9.29
CA GLY A 124 -24.03 17.68 -9.79
C GLY A 124 -23.17 18.31 -8.68
N ILE A 125 -22.29 19.22 -9.09
CA ILE A 125 -21.41 19.97 -8.18
C ILE A 125 -22.26 20.91 -7.31
N THR A 126 -22.13 20.77 -5.99
CA THR A 126 -22.80 21.62 -4.99
C THR A 126 -21.78 22.12 -3.97
N LYS A 127 -22.18 22.97 -3.02
CA LYS A 127 -21.31 23.42 -1.92
C LYS A 127 -20.76 22.27 -1.05
N GLY A 128 -21.43 21.11 -1.04
CA GLY A 128 -21.03 19.94 -0.27
C GLY A 128 -20.14 18.95 -1.01
N THR A 129 -19.78 19.21 -2.27
CA THR A 129 -18.95 18.30 -3.08
C THR A 129 -17.56 18.88 -3.32
N ALA A 130 -16.65 18.08 -3.88
CA ALA A 130 -15.41 18.60 -4.45
C ALA A 130 -15.73 19.74 -5.42
N GLN A 131 -14.96 20.83 -5.33
CA GLN A 131 -15.21 22.05 -6.08
C GLN A 131 -14.43 22.05 -7.38
N VAL A 132 -14.93 22.77 -8.39
CA VAL A 132 -14.15 23.08 -9.59
C VAL A 132 -12.92 23.84 -9.13
N ALA A 133 -11.74 23.35 -9.52
CA ALA A 133 -10.50 24.07 -9.25
C ALA A 133 -10.65 25.47 -9.83
N PRO A 134 -10.31 26.54 -9.09
CA PRO A 134 -10.29 27.88 -9.66
C PRO A 134 -9.52 27.80 -10.96
N ALA A 135 -10.18 28.15 -12.08
CA ALA A 135 -9.53 28.22 -13.38
C ALA A 135 -8.22 28.93 -13.12
N ALA A 136 -7.09 28.27 -13.43
CA ALA A 136 -5.78 28.78 -13.09
C ALA A 136 -5.66 30.14 -13.77
N ALA A 137 -6.06 31.18 -13.06
CA ALA A 137 -6.36 32.47 -13.64
C ALA A 137 -4.99 33.05 -13.91
N ALA A 138 -4.51 32.78 -15.12
CA ALA A 138 -3.40 33.47 -15.74
C ALA A 138 -2.28 33.80 -14.73
N ALA A 139 -1.70 32.76 -14.12
CA ALA A 139 -0.29 32.84 -13.71
C ALA A 139 0.64 32.97 -14.94
N LEU A 140 0.09 33.28 -16.11
CA LEU A 140 0.61 34.31 -17.00
C LEU A 140 0.77 35.66 -16.26
N THR A 141 1.55 35.70 -15.17
CA THR A 141 2.52 36.78 -15.13
C THR A 141 3.25 36.63 -16.46
N PRO A 142 3.15 37.58 -17.41
CA PRO A 142 3.91 37.48 -18.63
C PRO A 142 5.34 37.22 -18.18
N LEU A 143 5.89 36.04 -18.50
CA LEU A 143 7.30 35.78 -18.28
C LEU A 143 8.00 37.06 -18.75
N PRO A 144 8.79 37.75 -17.90
CA PRO A 144 9.47 38.96 -18.33
C PRO A 144 10.14 38.57 -19.63
N ARG A 145 9.67 39.17 -20.74
CA ARG A 145 10.06 38.77 -22.08
C ARG A 145 11.57 38.83 -22.06
N ALA A 146 12.22 37.67 -22.04
CA ALA A 146 13.66 37.60 -21.90
C ALA A 146 14.19 38.49 -23.02
N SER A 147 14.82 39.60 -22.66
CA SER A 147 15.47 40.47 -23.63
C SER A 147 16.32 39.54 -24.48
N ALA A 148 16.07 39.53 -25.79
CA ALA A 148 16.77 38.64 -26.72
C ALA A 148 18.26 38.70 -26.38
N PRO A 149 18.91 37.57 -26.07
CA PRO A 149 20.31 37.59 -25.69
C PRO A 149 21.07 38.26 -26.83
N ALA A 150 21.85 39.31 -26.51
CA ALA A 150 22.77 39.90 -27.46
C ALA A 150 23.64 38.77 -28.04
N PRO A 151 23.95 38.77 -29.35
CA PRO A 151 24.76 37.73 -29.96
C PRO A 151 26.10 37.64 -29.23
N VAL A 152 26.27 36.57 -28.46
CA VAL A 152 27.51 36.30 -27.74
C VAL A 152 28.47 35.67 -28.74
N THR A 153 29.34 36.48 -29.35
CA THR A 153 30.50 36.01 -30.11
C THR A 153 31.54 35.51 -29.12
N GLY A 154 31.29 34.37 -28.50
CA GLY A 154 32.18 33.73 -27.54
C GLY A 154 32.33 32.26 -27.88
N GLU A 155 33.53 31.88 -28.32
CA GLU A 155 33.94 30.51 -28.60
C GLU A 155 33.68 29.64 -27.37
N ALA A 156 32.78 28.66 -27.50
CA ALA A 156 32.36 27.83 -26.39
C ALA A 156 33.55 26.99 -25.89
N PRO A 157 33.88 27.03 -24.58
CA PRO A 157 34.89 26.15 -24.03
C PRO A 157 34.41 24.70 -24.18
N VAL A 158 35.22 23.89 -24.86
CA VAL A 158 35.05 22.44 -24.97
C VAL A 158 35.22 21.85 -23.57
N VAL A 159 34.12 21.65 -22.85
CA VAL A 159 34.13 20.90 -21.59
C VAL A 159 34.18 19.42 -21.95
N PRO A 160 35.24 18.68 -21.59
CA PRO A 160 35.32 17.25 -21.85
C PRO A 160 34.18 16.53 -21.12
N ALA A 161 33.44 15.72 -21.88
CA ALA A 161 32.34 14.91 -21.35
C ALA A 161 32.89 13.95 -20.27
N ALA A 162 32.52 14.19 -19.02
CA ALA A 162 32.78 13.24 -17.95
C ALA A 162 31.87 12.03 -18.17
N SER A 163 32.48 10.88 -18.46
CA SER A 163 31.77 9.61 -18.57
C SER A 163 30.99 9.34 -17.28
N PRO A 164 29.68 9.04 -17.35
CA PRO A 164 28.93 8.63 -16.17
C PRO A 164 29.55 7.36 -15.61
N ALA A 165 29.99 7.40 -14.35
CA ALA A 165 30.40 6.22 -13.63
C ALA A 165 29.23 5.23 -13.59
N ALA A 166 29.48 4.01 -14.06
CA ALA A 166 28.50 2.94 -14.09
C ALA A 166 27.97 2.69 -12.66
N ILE A 167 26.68 2.98 -12.47
CA ILE A 167 25.95 2.58 -11.28
C ILE A 167 25.90 1.05 -11.33
N GLY A 168 26.58 0.40 -10.39
CA GLY A 168 26.62 -1.05 -10.32
C GLY A 168 25.22 -1.61 -10.08
N ASP A 169 24.75 -2.43 -11.02
CA ASP A 169 23.55 -3.24 -10.86
C ASP A 169 23.70 -4.13 -9.62
N ALA A 170 22.96 -3.81 -8.57
CA ALA A 170 22.78 -4.73 -7.45
C ALA A 170 22.02 -5.95 -7.99
N ALA A 171 22.70 -7.09 -8.07
CA ALA A 171 22.13 -8.32 -8.61
C ALA A 171 20.80 -8.64 -7.89
N PRO A 172 19.70 -8.87 -8.62
CA PRO A 172 18.41 -9.19 -8.03
C PRO A 172 18.56 -10.48 -7.23
N VAL A 173 18.27 -10.41 -5.93
CA VAL A 173 18.23 -11.61 -5.08
C VAL A 173 17.13 -12.52 -5.65
N PRO A 174 17.46 -13.72 -6.16
CA PRO A 174 16.48 -14.57 -6.82
C PRO A 174 15.54 -15.13 -5.76
N TRP A 175 14.34 -14.55 -5.67
CA TRP A 175 13.24 -14.96 -4.79
C TRP A 175 12.93 -16.47 -4.88
N LEU A 176 13.24 -17.11 -6.01
CA LEU A 176 13.17 -18.55 -6.21
C LEU A 176 14.04 -19.35 -5.22
N LEU A 177 15.22 -18.85 -4.83
CA LEU A 177 16.05 -19.51 -3.81
C LEU A 177 15.40 -19.43 -2.42
N VAL A 178 14.72 -18.32 -2.12
CA VAL A 178 14.02 -18.14 -0.83
C VAL A 178 12.83 -19.11 -0.74
N ILE A 179 12.05 -19.23 -1.81
CA ILE A 179 10.93 -20.20 -1.87
C ILE A 179 11.44 -21.64 -1.82
N GLY A 180 12.51 -21.96 -2.54
CA GLY A 180 13.11 -23.30 -2.54
C GLY A 180 13.59 -23.72 -1.14
N ALA A 181 14.25 -22.83 -0.41
CA ALA A 181 14.70 -23.10 0.96
C ALA A 181 13.53 -23.31 1.94
N ALA A 182 12.45 -22.52 1.82
CA ALA A 182 11.26 -22.67 2.65
C ALA A 182 10.53 -24.01 2.41
N LEU A 183 10.39 -24.43 1.15
CA LEU A 183 9.76 -25.72 0.80
C LEU A 183 10.57 -26.92 1.32
N LEU A 184 11.90 -26.88 1.21
CA LEU A 184 12.77 -27.93 1.75
C LEU A 184 12.64 -28.08 3.27
N ALA A 185 12.51 -26.97 4.00
CA ALA A 185 12.31 -27.00 5.45
C ALA A 185 10.96 -27.64 5.84
N VAL A 186 9.88 -27.32 5.11
CA VAL A 186 8.55 -27.93 5.35
C VAL A 186 8.56 -29.43 5.06
N LEU A 187 9.20 -29.86 3.98
CA LEU A 187 9.33 -31.29 3.64
C LEU A 187 10.12 -32.07 4.70
N ALA A 188 11.22 -31.50 5.20
CA ALA A 188 12.02 -32.12 6.25
C ALA A 188 11.23 -32.30 7.57
N LEU A 189 10.40 -31.31 7.94
CA LEU A 189 9.56 -31.38 9.14
C LEU A 189 8.41 -32.38 8.98
N GLY A 190 7.78 -32.44 7.80
CA GLY A 190 6.72 -33.39 7.49
C GLY A 190 7.18 -34.85 7.57
N ALA A 191 8.37 -35.16 7.06
CA ALA A 191 8.94 -36.51 7.11
C ALA A 191 9.24 -36.98 8.55
N GLY A 192 9.65 -36.07 9.44
CA GLY A 192 9.91 -36.37 10.84
C GLY A 192 8.65 -36.75 11.63
N ALA A 193 7.54 -36.05 11.41
CA ALA A 193 6.29 -36.29 12.13
C ALA A 193 5.66 -37.67 11.82
N VAL A 194 5.75 -38.12 10.56
CA VAL A 194 5.20 -39.42 10.12
C VAL A 194 5.97 -40.60 10.71
N GLY A 195 7.29 -40.46 10.91
CA GLY A 195 8.12 -41.50 11.52
C GLY A 195 7.81 -41.74 13.01
N VAL A 196 7.52 -40.67 13.76
CA VAL A 196 7.22 -40.76 15.20
C VAL A 196 5.84 -41.39 15.45
N ALA A 197 4.85 -41.06 14.63
CA ALA A 197 3.49 -41.60 14.76
C ALA A 197 3.41 -43.13 14.52
N ARG A 198 4.32 -43.70 13.72
CA ARG A 198 4.37 -45.16 13.48
C ARG A 198 4.95 -45.97 14.65
N ARG A 199 5.84 -45.38 15.48
CA ARG A 199 6.44 -46.11 16.63
C ARG A 199 5.49 -46.27 17.82
N GLY A 200 4.49 -45.39 17.97
CA GLY A 200 3.57 -45.43 19.12
C GLY A 200 2.52 -46.55 19.09
N ARG A 201 2.24 -47.15 17.94
CA ARG A 201 1.12 -48.11 17.80
C ARG A 201 1.47 -49.57 18.11
N HIS A 202 2.74 -49.90 18.37
CA HIS A 202 3.15 -51.27 18.66
C HIS A 202 3.30 -51.60 20.16
N GLY A 203 3.01 -50.66 21.08
CA GLY A 203 3.33 -50.82 22.50
C GLY A 203 2.18 -51.07 23.48
N VAL A 204 0.91 -50.91 23.09
CA VAL A 204 -0.21 -50.88 24.05
C VAL A 204 -1.12 -52.09 23.84
N GLY A 205 -0.66 -53.25 24.28
CA GLY A 205 -1.38 -54.51 24.13
C GLY A 205 -1.01 -55.55 25.19
N ALA A 206 -0.93 -55.18 26.47
CA ALA A 206 -0.88 -56.16 27.55
C ALA A 206 -1.33 -55.55 28.88
N GLY A 207 -2.46 -56.03 29.43
CA GLY A 207 -2.71 -55.94 30.86
C GLY A 207 -3.87 -55.08 31.33
N ARG A 208 -5.10 -55.31 30.85
CA ARG A 208 -6.30 -54.98 31.62
C ARG A 208 -6.88 -56.27 32.18
N ARG A 209 -6.37 -56.70 33.34
CA ARG A 209 -6.99 -57.76 34.13
C ARG A 209 -8.29 -57.24 34.71
N VAL A 210 -9.34 -58.00 34.44
CA VAL A 210 -10.67 -57.92 35.04
C VAL A 210 -10.54 -58.31 36.52
N ALA A 211 -10.98 -57.44 37.42
CA ALA A 211 -11.33 -57.74 38.81
C ALA A 211 -12.68 -57.07 39.04
N ASP A 212 -13.77 -57.78 38.76
CA ASP A 212 -14.51 -58.71 39.62
C ASP A 212 -15.56 -57.95 40.49
N PRO A 213 -16.87 -58.08 40.20
CA PRO A 213 -17.93 -57.32 40.84
C PRO A 213 -18.60 -58.14 41.93
N HIS A 214 -18.25 -57.95 43.21
CA HIS A 214 -19.11 -58.40 44.30
C HIS A 214 -18.79 -57.73 45.64
N ARG A 215 -19.60 -56.74 46.04
CA ARG A 215 -20.13 -56.61 47.42
C ARG A 215 -21.17 -55.50 47.55
N ALA A 216 -22.42 -55.92 47.70
CA ALA A 216 -23.40 -55.27 48.60
C ALA A 216 -23.43 -56.10 49.91
N PRO A 217 -24.25 -55.83 50.96
CA PRO A 217 -25.15 -54.71 51.26
C PRO A 217 -25.05 -54.23 52.75
N GLY A 218 -25.87 -53.26 53.14
CA GLY A 218 -26.20 -52.93 54.53
C GLY A 218 -26.82 -51.53 54.62
N ALA A 219 -28.14 -51.39 54.59
CA ALA A 219 -29.10 -51.48 55.71
C ALA A 219 -29.18 -50.15 56.46
#